data_AF-F9N543-F1
#
_entry.id   AF-F9N543-F1
#
_cell.length_a   1.000
_cell.length_b   1.000
_cell.length_c   1.000
_cell.angle_alpha   90.00
_cell.angle_beta   90.00
_cell.angle_gamma   90.00
#
_symmetry.space_group_name_H-M   'P 1'
#
loop_
_entity.id
_entity.type
_entity.pdbx_description
1 polymer ?
#
loop_
_entity_poly.entity_id
_entity_poly.type
_entity_poly.pdbx_seq_one_letter_code
_entity_poly.pdbx_strand_id
1 'polypeptide(L)'
;MYDGLPTYLRELDLSPREMRKYIIGTMSGLDVSNTPFLQGARAMSLYFGNTNEANMTAFRQQVLETTVEDLRGLADVIEKVLQDNHIVVMGSEQRIKEAEQLFDKVSNLVQ
;
A
#
# COMPACT_ATOMS: atom_id res chain seq x y z
N MET A 1 1.83 -2.04 17.39
CA MET A 1 1.24 -2.97 16.39
C MET A 1 2.00 -2.85 15.06
N TYR A 2 2.22 -1.63 14.57
CA TYR A 2 2.96 -1.39 13.32
C TYR A 2 4.45 -1.74 13.40
N ASP A 3 5.09 -1.56 14.56
CA ASP A 3 6.53 -1.88 14.75
C ASP A 3 6.85 -3.37 14.57
N GLY A 4 5.86 -4.25 14.71
CA GLY A 4 6.02 -5.70 14.52
C GLY A 4 5.87 -6.16 13.07
N LEU A 5 5.54 -5.26 12.14
CA LEU A 5 5.32 -5.61 10.72
C LEU A 5 6.56 -6.20 10.04
N PRO A 6 7.79 -5.69 10.23
CA PRO A 6 8.97 -6.29 9.61
C PRO A 6 9.17 -7.74 10.04
N THR A 7 9.02 -8.05 11.33
CA THR A 7 9.12 -9.42 11.86
C THR A 7 8.03 -10.32 11.29
N TYR A 8 6.78 -9.83 11.28
CA TYR A 8 5.66 -10.56 10.68
C TYR A 8 5.91 -10.91 9.22
N LEU A 9 6.43 -9.98 8.42
CA LEU A 9 6.74 -10.22 7.02
C LEU A 9 7.88 -11.22 6.83
N ARG A 10 8.92 -11.18 7.68
CA ARG A 10 10.04 -12.14 7.63
C ARG A 10 9.60 -13.57 7.94
N GLU A 11 8.71 -13.71 8.91
CA GLU A 11 8.18 -15.00 9.38
C GLU A 11 6.93 -15.45 8.61
N LEU A 12 6.49 -14.65 7.63
CA LEU A 12 5.27 -14.91 6.88
C LEU A 12 5.36 -16.28 6.19
N ASP A 13 4.45 -17.18 6.53
CA ASP A 13 4.30 -18.48 5.87
C ASP A 13 2.90 -18.59 5.29
N LEU A 14 2.82 -18.92 4.00
CA LEU A 14 1.57 -18.97 3.26
C LEU A 14 1.51 -20.26 2.45
N SER A 15 0.39 -20.95 2.55
CA SER A 15 0.11 -22.07 1.67
C SER A 15 -0.05 -21.59 0.21
N PRO A 16 0.16 -22.48 -0.79
CA PRO A 16 -0.10 -22.15 -2.19
C PRO A 16 -1.55 -21.68 -2.45
N ARG A 17 -2.51 -22.10 -1.61
CA ARG A 17 -3.90 -21.66 -1.71
C ARG A 17 -4.08 -20.21 -1.23
N GLU A 18 -3.43 -19.83 -0.15
CA GLU A 18 -3.47 -18.46 0.37
C GLU A 18 -2.76 -17.50 -0.57
N MET A 19 -1.61 -17.90 -1.10
CA MET A 19 -0.88 -17.09 -2.07
C MET A 19 -1.74 -16.83 -3.32
N ARG A 20 -2.39 -17.87 -3.87
CA ARG A 20 -3.34 -17.70 -4.98
C ARG A 20 -4.50 -16.76 -4.65
N LYS A 21 -5.00 -16.79 -3.41
CA LYS A 21 -6.09 -15.89 -2.97
C LYS A 21 -5.63 -14.43 -3.02
N TYR A 22 -4.41 -14.14 -2.56
CA TYR A 22 -3.86 -12.77 -2.63
C TYR A 22 -3.65 -12.31 -4.06
N ILE A 23 -3.09 -13.17 -4.93
CA ILE A 23 -2.94 -12.86 -6.36
C ILE A 23 -4.29 -12.55 -7.00
N ILE A 24 -5.31 -13.40 -6.80
CA ILE A 24 -6.66 -13.18 -7.36
C ILE A 24 -7.27 -11.88 -6.81
N GLY A 25 -7.10 -11.61 -5.51
CA GLY A 25 -7.58 -10.38 -4.88
C GLY A 25 -6.98 -9.13 -5.52
N THR A 26 -5.66 -9.13 -5.75
CA THR A 26 -4.96 -8.03 -6.42
C THR A 26 -5.39 -7.90 -7.88
N MET A 27 -5.48 -9.01 -8.62
CA MET A 27 -5.90 -9.01 -10.03
C MET A 27 -7.32 -8.49 -10.21
N SER A 28 -8.24 -8.79 -9.28
CA SER A 28 -9.61 -8.27 -9.29
C SER A 28 -9.65 -6.74 -9.34
N GLY A 29 -8.74 -6.06 -8.64
CA GLY A 29 -8.60 -4.60 -8.67
C GLY A 29 -8.02 -4.07 -9.99
N LEU A 30 -7.17 -4.83 -10.66
CA LEU A 30 -6.60 -4.48 -11.96
C LEU A 30 -7.58 -4.70 -13.11
N ASP A 31 -8.49 -5.67 -12.97
CA ASP A 31 -9.49 -6.08 -13.97
C ASP A 31 -10.85 -5.40 -13.83
N VAL A 32 -10.92 -4.31 -13.06
CA VAL A 32 -12.17 -3.57 -12.89
C VAL A 32 -12.66 -3.00 -14.22
N SER A 33 -13.86 -3.42 -14.61
CA SER A 33 -14.63 -2.84 -15.71
C SER A 33 -14.91 -1.36 -15.42
N ASN A 34 -14.44 -0.48 -16.28
CA ASN A 34 -14.70 0.95 -16.13
C ASN A 34 -15.96 1.36 -16.89
N THR A 35 -16.83 2.12 -16.23
CA THR A 35 -17.95 2.78 -16.90
C THR A 35 -17.42 3.82 -17.90
N PRO A 36 -18.19 4.20 -18.94
CA PRO A 36 -17.76 5.21 -19.90
C PRO A 36 -17.28 6.52 -19.25
N PHE A 37 -17.91 6.92 -18.14
CA PHE A 37 -17.50 8.10 -17.37
C PHE A 37 -16.09 7.99 -16.77
N LEU A 38 -15.71 6.81 -16.26
CA LEU A 38 -14.41 6.60 -15.61
C LEU A 38 -13.26 6.41 -16.61
N GLN A 39 -13.55 6.09 -17.87
CA GLN A 39 -12.52 5.88 -18.89
C GLN A 39 -11.70 7.14 -19.17
N GLY A 40 -12.33 8.33 -19.17
CA GLY A 40 -11.62 9.59 -19.37
C GLY A 40 -10.62 9.90 -18.26
N ALA A 41 -11.04 9.78 -17.00
CA ALA A 41 -10.17 9.97 -15.84
C ALA A 41 -9.00 8.97 -15.85
N ARG A 42 -9.27 7.69 -16.16
CA ARG A 42 -8.22 6.67 -16.27
C ARG A 42 -7.22 7.00 -17.38
N ALA A 43 -7.68 7.40 -18.57
CA ALA A 43 -6.82 7.75 -19.70
C ALA A 43 -5.90 8.93 -19.35
N MET A 44 -6.42 9.96 -18.67
CA MET A 44 -5.60 11.08 -18.21
C MET A 44 -4.54 10.63 -17.19
N SER A 45 -4.91 9.81 -16.20
CA SER A 45 -3.94 9.28 -15.23
C SER A 45 -2.84 8.45 -15.88
N LEU A 46 -3.17 7.64 -16.90
CA LEU A 46 -2.17 6.87 -17.65
C LEU A 46 -1.24 7.78 -18.45
N TYR A 47 -1.79 8.80 -19.11
CA TYR A 47 -1.03 9.77 -19.90
C TYR A 47 -0.04 10.57 -19.02
N PHE A 48 -0.53 11.18 -17.94
CA PHE A 48 0.33 11.96 -17.04
C PHE A 48 1.29 11.09 -16.22
N GLY A 49 0.91 9.84 -15.94
CA GLY A 49 1.76 8.85 -15.30
C GLY A 49 2.83 8.25 -16.22
N ASN A 50 2.85 8.61 -17.51
CA ASN A 50 3.73 8.01 -18.53
C ASN A 50 3.64 6.47 -18.58
N THR A 51 2.46 5.91 -18.28
CA THR A 51 2.22 4.47 -18.27
C THR A 51 1.75 4.03 -19.64
N ASN A 52 2.46 3.08 -20.25
CA ASN A 52 2.07 2.46 -21.51
C ASN A 52 1.50 1.04 -21.29
N GLU A 53 0.92 0.46 -22.34
CA GLU A 53 0.34 -0.90 -22.28
C GLU A 53 1.38 -1.97 -21.94
N ALA A 54 2.63 -1.80 -22.36
CA ALA A 54 3.71 -2.72 -22.04
C ALA A 54 3.99 -2.75 -20.53
N ASN A 55 4.05 -1.60 -19.86
CA ASN A 55 4.20 -1.48 -18.42
C ASN A 55 3.02 -2.11 -17.68
N MET A 56 1.80 -1.89 -18.16
CA MET A 56 0.60 -2.52 -17.59
C MET A 56 0.65 -4.04 -17.70
N THR A 57 1.06 -4.55 -18.86
CA THR A 57 1.18 -6.00 -19.10
C THR A 57 2.28 -6.62 -18.24
N ALA A 58 3.44 -5.96 -18.17
CA ALA A 58 4.56 -6.38 -17.32
C ALA A 58 4.16 -6.41 -15.84
N PHE A 59 3.45 -5.38 -15.36
CA PHE A 59 2.96 -5.32 -13.99
C PHE A 59 1.99 -6.47 -13.67
N ARG A 60 1.07 -6.79 -14.59
CA ARG A 60 0.18 -7.95 -14.41
C ARG A 60 0.96 -9.26 -14.30
N GLN A 61 1.99 -9.42 -15.13
CA GLN A 61 2.85 -10.60 -15.07
C GLN A 61 3.58 -10.69 -13.72
N GLN A 62 4.13 -9.58 -13.22
CA GLN A 62 4.77 -9.51 -11.91
C GLN A 62 3.83 -9.93 -10.77
N VAL A 63 2.56 -9.51 -10.82
CA VAL A 63 1.54 -9.91 -9.83
C VAL A 63 1.25 -11.41 -9.89
N LEU A 64 1.20 -12.00 -11.09
CA LEU A 64 0.98 -13.43 -11.27
C LEU A 64 2.17 -14.28 -10.82
N GLU A 65 3.38 -13.76 -10.96
CA GLU A 65 4.63 -14.45 -10.63
C GLU A 65 5.08 -14.23 -9.18
N THR A 66 4.39 -13.37 -8.42
CA THR A 66 4.77 -13.07 -7.03
C THR A 66 4.80 -14.33 -6.17
N THR A 67 5.88 -14.46 -5.41
CA THR A 67 6.15 -15.55 -4.47
C THR A 67 6.04 -15.07 -3.02
N VAL A 68 6.07 -16.01 -2.07
CA VAL A 68 6.07 -15.65 -0.63
C VAL A 68 7.39 -15.00 -0.25
N GLU A 69 8.48 -15.41 -0.91
CA GLU A 69 9.82 -14.86 -0.75
C GLU A 69 9.88 -13.38 -1.15
N ASP A 70 9.16 -12.98 -2.21
CA ASP A 70 9.03 -11.57 -2.59
C ASP A 70 8.36 -10.74 -1.49
N LEU A 71 7.32 -11.31 -0.84
CA LEU A 71 6.64 -10.65 0.27
C LEU A 71 7.54 -10.54 1.50
N ARG A 72 8.32 -11.59 1.81
CA ARG A 72 9.33 -11.57 2.88
C ARG A 72 10.41 -10.52 2.61
N GLY A 73 10.82 -10.36 1.35
CA GLY A 73 11.81 -9.38 0.93
C GLY A 73 11.40 -7.92 1.14
N LEU A 74 10.10 -7.64 1.26
CA LEU A 74 9.59 -6.30 1.57
C LEU A 74 9.85 -5.88 3.02
N ALA A 75 10.16 -6.80 3.92
CA ALA A 75 10.37 -6.52 5.34
C ALA A 75 11.45 -5.44 5.56
N ASP A 76 12.54 -5.49 4.80
CA ASP A 76 13.66 -4.54 4.94
C ASP A 76 13.29 -3.13 4.48
N VAL A 77 12.42 -3.02 3.47
CA VAL A 77 11.89 -1.73 3.01
C VAL A 77 10.96 -1.16 4.08
N ILE A 78 10.06 -1.97 4.62
CA ILE A 78 9.12 -1.55 5.68
C ILE A 78 9.87 -1.14 6.94
N GLU A 79 10.92 -1.88 7.33
CA GLU A 79 11.74 -1.53 8.49
C GLU A 79 12.39 -0.15 8.34
N LYS A 80 12.94 0.16 7.16
CA LYS A 80 13.49 1.50 6.86
C LYS A 80 12.43 2.59 6.91
N VAL A 81 11.26 2.35 6.33
CA VAL A 81 10.15 3.33 6.35
C VAL A 81 9.67 3.59 7.78
N LEU A 82 9.64 2.57 8.64
CA LEU A 82 9.28 2.74 10.05
C LEU A 82 10.35 3.51 10.83
N GLN A 83 11.64 3.38 10.46
CA GLN A 83 12.74 4.14 11.07
C GLN A 83 12.67 5.64 10.78
N ASP A 84 12.12 6.05 9.63
CA ASP A 84 11.88 7.47 9.32
C ASP A 84 10.88 8.12 10.28
N ASN A 85 10.09 7.31 11.00
CA ASN A 85 9.23 7.69 12.13
C ASN A 85 8.26 8.84 11.85
N HIS A 86 7.74 8.92 10.63
CA HIS A 86 6.72 9.90 10.25
C HIS A 86 5.33 9.44 10.72
N ILE A 87 4.89 9.97 11.87
CA ILE A 87 3.60 9.63 12.47
C ILE A 87 2.64 10.83 12.37
N VAL A 88 1.49 10.61 11.73
CA VAL A 88 0.40 11.59 11.64
C VAL A 88 -0.89 10.96 12.14
N VAL A 89 -1.53 11.61 13.11
CA VAL A 89 -2.76 11.11 13.75
C VAL A 89 -3.85 12.17 13.64
N MET A 90 -5.06 11.73 13.27
CA MET A 90 -6.28 12.55 13.28
C MET A 90 -7.20 12.01 14.38
N GLY A 91 -7.70 12.88 15.25
CA GLY A 91 -8.47 12.48 16.42
C GLY A 91 -9.05 13.65 17.20
N SER A 92 -9.60 13.37 18.37
CA SER A 92 -10.17 14.40 19.24
C SER A 92 -9.08 15.30 19.81
N GLU A 93 -9.35 16.61 19.82
CA GLU A 93 -8.40 17.63 20.29
C GLU A 93 -7.90 17.34 21.71
N GLN A 94 -8.79 16.91 22.62
CA GLN A 94 -8.41 16.60 23.99
C GLN A 94 -7.38 15.46 24.07
N ARG A 95 -7.58 14.35 23.35
CA ARG A 95 -6.66 13.21 23.36
C ARG A 95 -5.32 13.55 22.71
N ILE A 96 -5.33 14.37 21.67
CA ILE A 96 -4.11 14.82 21.00
C ILE A 96 -3.30 15.75 21.91
N LYS A 97 -3.96 16.67 22.63
CA LYS A 97 -3.31 17.54 23.61
C LYS A 97 -2.72 16.77 24.79
N GLU A 98 -3.42 15.76 25.30
CA GLU A 98 -2.88 14.87 26.35
C GLU A 98 -1.61 14.14 25.89
N ALA A 99 -1.47 13.88 24.59
CA ALA A 99 -0.33 13.21 23.97
C ALA A 99 0.59 14.16 23.18
N GLU A 100 0.52 15.48 23.41
CA GLU A 100 1.19 16.50 22.59
C GLU A 100 2.72 16.31 22.54
N GLN A 101 3.30 15.76 23.62
CA GLN A 101 4.73 15.46 23.71
C GLN A 101 5.22 14.41 22.70
N LEU A 102 4.32 13.64 22.09
CA LEU A 102 4.66 12.64 21.08
C LEU A 102 4.77 13.22 19.66
N PHE A 103 4.39 14.48 19.45
CA PHE A 103 4.28 15.07 18.13
C PHE A 103 5.09 16.36 17.99
N ASP A 104 5.79 16.52 16.87
CA ASP A 104 6.54 17.75 16.57
C ASP A 104 5.61 18.94 16.27
N LYS A 105 4.40 18.66 15.76
CA LYS A 105 3.44 19.67 15.36
C LYS A 105 2.00 19.16 15.55
N VAL A 106 1.19 19.96 16.22
CA VAL A 106 -0.27 19.79 16.29
C VAL A 106 -0.94 20.92 15.52
N SER A 107 -1.83 20.59 14.60
CA SER A 107 -2.61 21.56 13.83
C SER A 107 -4.08 21.18 13.79
N ASN A 108 -4.95 22.16 14.01
CA ASN A 108 -6.37 21.98 13.81
C ASN A 108 -6.68 21.89 12.32
N LEU A 109 -7.45 20.89 11.94
CA LEU A 109 -8.01 20.80 10.60
C LEU A 109 -9.09 21.89 10.47
N VAL A 110 -8.81 22.89 9.65
CA VAL A 110 -9.82 23.87 9.25
C VAL A 110 -10.62 23.20 8.14
N GLN A 111 -11.90 22.93 8.41
CA GLN A 111 -12.86 22.53 7.38
C GLN A 111 -13.31 23.74 6.56
#